data_AF-A0A971XRB3-F1
#
_entry.id   AF-A0A971XRB3-F1
#
_cell.length_a   1.000
_cell.length_b   1.000
_cell.length_c   1.000
_cell.angle_alpha   90.00
_cell.angle_beta   90.00
_cell.angle_gamma   90.00
#
_symmetry.space_group_name_H-M   'P 1'
#
loop_
_entity.id
_entity.type
_entity.pdbx_description
1 polymer ?
#
loop_
_entity_poly.entity_id
_entity_poly.type
_entity_poly.pdbx_seq_one_letter_code
_entity_poly.pdbx_strand_id
1 'polypeptide(L)'
;MSHYLPTGTVYGTLLNFTTEWDHWAERMTQPPYKAAPKAPVLYVKTSNTFQRSGEKTLLDDDAKQVYVGAGVGLIIGADGTPDQVVLLNDFSTDHDNYYRTPIKGKNRDGFLTVGEPLALDPDTGLDAFIGALSLDVIINGEHQQTVDLSTLRRPPSTLLTDIAEFMTLQPGDVLLLGTDCRPDGTRPLVKAGDHVEISANGLASLTTSMQAGGVRANASSSAKHRTAAKKPGRLARVVWGGAIHEAREHDEGLILTRGHHAGRVLALDDVQWLPPLAPVNRPRTVLALGLNYADHARELAFKPPEEPMVFIKSGTGLIGHKGATIRPAGIDYMHYECELAVVIGKTARNVSRQHAYNYIQGYCVANDYAIRDYLENWFRPNLRVKNRDTGTPLGPWLVDAEQIDPMNLALKTTVNGEVTQQGSTRDMIFDVPGLIEYFSQFMTLQPGDLILTGTPDGIVDCKPGDTVITEVEGLGALVNHIVAPPCAAGVNARNPH
;
A
#
# COMPACT_ATOMS: atom_id res chain seq x y z
N MET A 1 -7.12 -12.65 -26.66
CA MET A 1 -6.81 -12.99 -25.26
C MET A 1 -6.85 -11.70 -24.48
N SER A 2 -7.67 -11.62 -23.43
CA SER A 2 -7.80 -10.39 -22.64
C SER A 2 -6.69 -10.37 -21.60
N HIS A 3 -5.64 -9.60 -21.84
CA HIS A 3 -4.50 -9.60 -20.95
C HIS A 3 -4.78 -8.79 -19.67
N TYR A 4 -5.38 -9.46 -18.69
CA TYR A 4 -5.75 -8.92 -17.39
C TYR A 4 -4.53 -8.38 -16.64
N LEU A 5 -4.73 -7.27 -15.95
CA LEU A 5 -3.85 -6.78 -14.89
C LEU A 5 -4.75 -6.30 -13.74
N PRO A 6 -4.31 -6.45 -12.47
CA PRO A 6 -5.03 -5.92 -11.33
C PRO A 6 -5.32 -4.43 -11.46
N THR A 7 -6.56 -4.02 -11.18
CA THR A 7 -6.96 -2.60 -11.18
C THR A 7 -6.97 -2.01 -9.76
N GLY A 8 -6.96 -2.86 -8.74
CA GLY A 8 -6.85 -2.52 -7.33
C GLY A 8 -5.49 -2.88 -6.73
N THR A 9 -5.46 -3.04 -5.42
CA THR A 9 -4.29 -3.43 -4.64
C THR A 9 -4.11 -4.95 -4.69
N VAL A 10 -2.88 -5.42 -4.84
CA VAL A 10 -2.56 -6.84 -4.67
C VAL A 10 -1.99 -7.05 -3.26
N TYR A 11 -2.69 -7.84 -2.46
CA TYR A 11 -2.24 -8.28 -1.14
C TYR A 11 -1.68 -9.69 -1.24
N GLY A 12 -0.59 -9.98 -0.55
CA GLY A 12 -0.07 -11.33 -0.39
C GLY A 12 -0.09 -11.79 1.05
N THR A 13 -0.22 -13.10 1.25
CA THR A 13 -0.31 -13.72 2.57
C THR A 13 0.95 -14.54 2.85
N LEU A 14 1.61 -14.26 3.96
CA LEU A 14 2.85 -14.91 4.38
C LEU A 14 2.55 -16.06 5.34
N LEU A 15 3.39 -17.11 5.32
CA LEU A 15 3.30 -18.26 6.23
C LEU A 15 1.92 -18.94 6.22
N ASN A 16 1.28 -18.98 5.05
CA ASN A 16 -0.04 -19.56 4.90
C ASN A 16 -0.04 -21.01 4.38
N PHE A 17 1.14 -21.60 4.19
CA PHE A 17 1.29 -23.02 3.84
C PHE A 17 1.91 -23.79 5.01
N THR A 18 1.51 -25.06 5.15
CA THR A 18 1.99 -25.92 6.24
C THR A 18 3.49 -26.18 6.15
N THR A 19 4.03 -26.43 4.94
CA THR A 19 5.47 -26.70 4.74
C THR A 19 6.31 -25.52 5.19
N GLU A 20 6.06 -24.31 4.67
CA GLU A 20 6.78 -23.11 5.09
C GLU A 20 6.62 -22.83 6.59
N TRP A 21 5.41 -23.01 7.14
CA TRP A 21 5.16 -22.83 8.57
C TRP A 21 6.05 -23.72 9.43
N ASP A 22 6.14 -25.00 9.10
CA ASP A 22 6.90 -25.99 9.87
C ASP A 22 8.40 -25.68 9.82
N HIS A 23 8.93 -25.26 8.67
CA HIS A 23 10.31 -24.78 8.53
C HIS A 23 10.61 -23.53 9.38
N TRP A 24 9.60 -22.70 9.62
CA TRP A 24 9.73 -21.50 10.44
C TRP A 24 9.47 -21.72 11.93
N ALA A 25 8.84 -22.84 12.32
CA ALA A 25 8.30 -23.07 13.66
C ALA A 25 9.32 -22.81 14.78
N GLU A 26 10.55 -23.34 14.64
CA GLU A 26 11.61 -23.14 15.64
C GLU A 26 12.05 -21.68 15.77
N ARG A 27 12.02 -20.92 14.67
CA ARG A 27 12.43 -19.51 14.64
C ARG A 27 11.37 -18.59 15.25
N MET A 28 10.10 -18.98 15.23
CA MET A 28 8.98 -18.13 15.65
C MET A 28 9.07 -17.67 17.11
N THR A 29 9.59 -18.52 18.00
CA THR A 29 9.74 -18.18 19.42
C THR A 29 11.06 -17.49 19.75
N GLN A 30 11.99 -17.43 18.79
CA GLN A 30 13.29 -16.80 18.97
C GLN A 30 13.24 -15.30 18.63
N PRO A 31 14.17 -14.48 19.14
CA PRO A 31 14.34 -13.12 18.65
C PRO A 31 14.61 -13.09 17.14
N PRO A 32 14.07 -12.12 16.38
CA PRO A 32 13.24 -11.00 16.85
C PRO A 32 11.73 -11.29 16.97
N TYR A 33 11.26 -12.50 16.60
CA TYR A 33 9.85 -12.85 16.46
C TYR A 33 9.11 -13.03 17.78
N LYS A 34 9.72 -13.75 18.74
CA LYS A 34 9.21 -14.03 20.10
C LYS A 34 7.93 -14.87 20.19
N ALA A 35 7.07 -14.87 19.18
CA ALA A 35 5.90 -15.75 19.07
C ALA A 35 5.48 -15.94 17.60
N ALA A 36 4.78 -17.04 17.33
CA ALA A 36 4.10 -17.28 16.05
C ALA A 36 3.04 -16.20 15.76
N PRO A 37 2.76 -15.89 14.47
CA PRO A 37 1.77 -14.89 14.12
C PRO A 37 0.36 -15.34 14.50
N LYS A 38 -0.41 -14.45 15.10
CA LYS A 38 -1.78 -14.73 15.55
C LYS A 38 -2.81 -14.39 14.46
N ALA A 39 -2.62 -13.28 13.77
CA ALA A 39 -3.43 -12.88 12.62
C ALA A 39 -2.74 -13.24 11.28
N PRO A 40 -3.44 -13.15 10.13
CA PRO A 40 -2.80 -13.22 8.83
C PRO A 40 -1.69 -12.17 8.70
N VAL A 41 -0.51 -12.60 8.25
CA VAL A 41 0.60 -11.69 7.97
C VAL A 41 0.53 -11.31 6.51
N LEU A 42 0.07 -10.09 6.24
CA LEU A 42 -0.08 -9.59 4.88
C LEU A 42 1.10 -8.73 4.43
N TYR A 43 1.26 -8.61 3.11
CA TYR A 43 2.08 -7.61 2.44
C TYR A 43 1.38 -7.11 1.18
N VAL A 44 1.92 -6.05 0.56
CA VAL A 44 1.39 -5.49 -0.69
C VAL A 44 2.42 -5.68 -1.80
N LYS A 45 1.93 -6.05 -2.97
CA LYS A 45 2.64 -5.95 -4.25
C LYS A 45 2.16 -4.67 -4.94
N THR A 46 3.06 -3.71 -5.08
CA THR A 46 2.76 -2.38 -5.62
C THR A 46 2.56 -2.45 -7.13
N SER A 47 1.83 -1.48 -7.69
CA SER A 47 1.40 -1.56 -9.10
C SER A 47 2.52 -1.63 -10.14
N ASN A 48 3.71 -1.12 -9.82
CA ASN A 48 4.89 -1.25 -10.68
C ASN A 48 5.39 -2.70 -10.82
N THR A 49 5.03 -3.58 -9.89
CA THR A 49 5.38 -5.00 -9.94
C THR A 49 4.59 -5.76 -11.00
N PHE A 50 3.42 -5.26 -11.38
CA PHE A 50 2.47 -6.03 -12.19
C PHE A 50 2.94 -6.13 -13.64
N GLN A 51 3.02 -7.35 -14.14
CA GLN A 51 3.28 -7.65 -15.54
C GLN A 51 2.44 -8.84 -15.98
N ARG A 52 2.27 -9.00 -17.29
CA ARG A 52 1.43 -10.06 -17.86
C ARG A 52 2.20 -11.35 -18.07
N SER A 53 1.50 -12.48 -18.06
CA SER A 53 2.02 -13.75 -18.59
C SER A 53 2.61 -13.55 -19.98
N GLY A 54 3.82 -14.08 -20.20
CA GLY A 54 4.59 -13.94 -21.44
C GLY A 54 5.44 -12.67 -21.53
N GLU A 55 5.29 -11.70 -20.63
CA GLU A 55 6.21 -10.55 -20.54
C GLU A 55 7.56 -10.95 -19.91
N LYS A 56 8.53 -10.04 -20.02
CA LYS A 56 9.90 -10.28 -19.53
C LYS A 56 10.14 -9.51 -18.24
N THR A 57 10.54 -10.22 -17.18
CA THR A 57 11.05 -9.58 -15.95
C THR A 57 12.48 -9.14 -16.18
N LEU A 58 12.78 -7.87 -15.93
CA LEU A 58 14.16 -7.40 -15.90
C LEU A 58 14.72 -7.59 -14.49
N LEU A 59 15.88 -8.21 -14.40
CA LEU A 59 16.63 -8.36 -13.17
C LEU A 59 17.69 -7.26 -13.06
N ASP A 60 17.55 -6.40 -12.05
CA ASP A 60 18.55 -5.38 -11.73
C ASP A 60 19.90 -6.02 -11.35
N ASP A 61 21.00 -5.26 -11.45
CA ASP A 61 22.37 -5.76 -11.20
C ASP A 61 22.57 -6.34 -9.78
N ASP A 62 21.82 -5.83 -8.81
CA ASP A 62 21.82 -6.29 -7.41
C ASP A 62 20.86 -7.45 -7.14
N ALA A 63 20.08 -7.89 -8.15
CA ALA A 63 19.11 -8.99 -8.07
C ALA A 63 19.41 -10.07 -9.13
N LYS A 64 20.65 -10.59 -9.15
CA LYS A 64 21.12 -11.58 -10.15
C LYS A 64 20.32 -12.88 -10.19
N GLN A 65 19.73 -13.26 -9.06
CA GLN A 65 18.81 -14.38 -8.93
C GLN A 65 17.63 -13.97 -8.08
N VAL A 66 16.45 -14.50 -8.38
CA VAL A 66 15.23 -14.26 -7.62
C VAL A 66 14.48 -15.57 -7.40
N TYR A 67 13.80 -15.67 -6.27
CA TYR A 67 12.93 -16.79 -5.96
C TYR A 67 11.64 -16.70 -6.78
N VAL A 68 11.19 -17.84 -7.28
CA VAL A 68 9.86 -18.03 -7.87
C VAL A 68 8.86 -18.23 -6.73
N GLY A 69 7.76 -17.49 -6.77
CA GLY A 69 6.68 -17.57 -5.78
C GLY A 69 5.37 -17.92 -6.46
N ALA A 70 5.20 -19.19 -6.83
CA ALA A 70 3.95 -19.65 -7.44
C ALA A 70 2.79 -19.60 -6.43
N GLY A 71 1.66 -19.02 -6.85
CA GLY A 71 0.46 -18.96 -6.02
C GLY A 71 -0.80 -18.64 -6.80
N VAL A 72 -1.93 -18.65 -6.09
CA VAL A 72 -3.26 -18.32 -6.62
C VAL A 72 -3.74 -17.02 -5.98
N GLY A 73 -4.18 -16.08 -6.81
CA GLY A 73 -4.85 -14.86 -6.42
C GLY A 73 -6.36 -14.98 -6.55
N LEU A 74 -7.09 -14.46 -5.56
CA LEU A 74 -8.53 -14.24 -5.60
C LEU A 74 -8.80 -12.82 -6.09
N ILE A 75 -9.52 -12.64 -7.20
CA ILE A 75 -9.89 -11.32 -7.71
C ILE A 75 -11.24 -10.94 -7.11
N ILE A 76 -11.28 -9.79 -6.43
CA ILE A 76 -12.47 -9.30 -5.75
C ILE A 76 -13.42 -8.65 -6.76
N GLY A 77 -14.64 -9.17 -6.82
CA GLY A 77 -15.71 -8.74 -7.69
C GLY A 77 -16.42 -7.47 -7.21
N ALA A 78 -17.46 -7.08 -7.94
CA ALA A 78 -18.20 -5.85 -7.69
C ALA A 78 -18.97 -5.82 -6.35
N ASP A 79 -19.31 -7.00 -5.81
CA ASP A 79 -20.02 -7.14 -4.54
C ASP A 79 -19.09 -7.26 -3.31
N GLY A 80 -17.78 -7.17 -3.51
CA GLY A 80 -16.78 -7.31 -2.46
C GLY A 80 -16.41 -8.75 -2.13
N THR A 81 -16.89 -9.73 -2.91
CA THR A 81 -16.51 -11.14 -2.78
C THR A 81 -15.67 -11.61 -3.97
N PRO A 82 -14.84 -12.66 -3.85
CA PRO A 82 -14.12 -13.19 -4.99
C PRO A 82 -15.05 -13.78 -6.05
N ASP A 83 -14.92 -13.34 -7.31
CA ASP A 83 -15.68 -13.91 -8.45
C ASP A 83 -14.77 -14.60 -9.49
N GLN A 84 -13.46 -14.42 -9.37
CA GLN A 84 -12.45 -14.97 -10.26
C GLN A 84 -11.20 -15.40 -9.49
N VAL A 85 -10.46 -16.34 -10.07
CA VAL A 85 -9.12 -16.74 -9.63
C VAL A 85 -8.10 -16.49 -10.72
N VAL A 86 -6.84 -16.32 -10.34
CA VAL A 86 -5.75 -16.11 -11.29
C VAL A 86 -4.45 -16.71 -10.77
N LEU A 87 -3.64 -17.29 -11.66
CA LEU A 87 -2.28 -17.69 -11.31
C LEU A 87 -1.40 -16.44 -11.15
N LEU A 88 -0.51 -16.47 -10.16
CA LEU A 88 0.44 -15.41 -9.86
C LEU A 88 1.84 -16.00 -9.73
N ASN A 89 2.84 -15.24 -10.17
CA ASN A 89 4.24 -15.47 -9.83
C ASN A 89 4.76 -14.29 -9.01
N ASP A 90 4.82 -14.46 -7.69
CA ASP A 90 5.35 -13.49 -6.74
C ASP A 90 6.87 -13.63 -6.61
N PHE A 91 7.61 -12.99 -7.51
CA PHE A 91 9.07 -12.99 -7.42
C PHE A 91 9.55 -12.24 -6.18
N SER A 92 10.65 -12.74 -5.60
CA SER A 92 11.30 -12.07 -4.48
C SER A 92 12.80 -12.32 -4.42
N THR A 93 13.59 -11.38 -3.90
CA THR A 93 14.99 -11.62 -3.56
C THR A 93 15.18 -12.22 -2.16
N ASP A 94 14.17 -12.12 -1.29
CA ASP A 94 14.33 -12.37 0.15
C ASP A 94 13.20 -13.24 0.71
N HIS A 95 13.58 -14.34 1.36
CA HIS A 95 12.68 -15.18 2.17
C HIS A 95 13.30 -15.56 3.53
N ASP A 96 14.45 -14.99 3.89
CA ASP A 96 15.20 -15.35 5.10
C ASP A 96 14.77 -14.57 6.34
N ASN A 97 14.02 -13.48 6.16
CA ASN A 97 13.62 -12.57 7.23
C ASN A 97 12.18 -12.09 7.05
N TYR A 98 11.34 -12.38 8.03
CA TYR A 98 9.94 -11.98 8.08
C TYR A 98 9.64 -10.97 9.20
N TYR A 99 10.66 -10.36 9.80
CA TYR A 99 10.49 -9.36 10.85
C TYR A 99 10.07 -8.00 10.30
N ARG A 100 10.73 -7.54 9.23
CA ARG A 100 10.40 -6.29 8.51
C ARG A 100 9.93 -6.60 7.10
N THR A 101 9.09 -5.76 6.54
CA THR A 101 8.58 -5.93 5.19
C THR A 101 9.72 -5.71 4.18
N PRO A 102 10.09 -6.70 3.34
CA PRO A 102 11.20 -6.59 2.41
C PRO A 102 10.76 -5.82 1.15
N ILE A 103 10.51 -4.50 1.29
CA ILE A 103 9.98 -3.67 0.20
C ILE A 103 10.87 -3.76 -1.04
N LYS A 104 12.19 -3.55 -0.88
CA LYS A 104 13.17 -3.68 -1.96
C LYS A 104 13.20 -5.08 -2.59
N GLY A 105 12.93 -6.12 -1.81
CA GLY A 105 12.98 -7.49 -2.26
C GLY A 105 11.71 -8.03 -2.89
N LYS A 106 10.57 -7.34 -2.73
CA LYS A 106 9.28 -7.77 -3.28
C LYS A 106 8.67 -6.78 -4.27
N ASN A 107 9.01 -5.49 -4.21
CA ASN A 107 8.31 -4.44 -4.95
C ASN A 107 9.08 -3.83 -6.13
N ARG A 108 9.95 -4.62 -6.75
CA ARG A 108 10.66 -4.23 -7.98
C ARG A 108 9.76 -4.32 -9.21
N ASP A 109 10.13 -3.60 -10.26
CA ASP A 109 9.34 -3.57 -11.50
C ASP A 109 9.25 -4.97 -12.11
N GLY A 110 8.03 -5.40 -12.44
CA GLY A 110 7.78 -6.74 -13.01
C GLY A 110 7.88 -7.92 -12.03
N PHE A 111 8.00 -7.70 -10.71
CA PHE A 111 8.09 -8.79 -9.73
C PHE A 111 6.77 -9.50 -9.41
N LEU A 112 5.68 -9.20 -10.11
CA LEU A 112 4.43 -9.95 -10.05
C LEU A 112 3.93 -10.23 -11.47
N THR A 113 4.14 -11.45 -11.94
CA THR A 113 3.47 -11.89 -13.17
C THR A 113 2.05 -12.32 -12.86
N VAL A 114 1.11 -11.90 -13.70
CA VAL A 114 -0.32 -12.22 -13.58
C VAL A 114 -0.76 -13.04 -14.78
N GLY A 115 -1.43 -14.17 -14.50
CA GLY A 115 -2.01 -15.07 -15.50
C GLY A 115 -3.34 -14.57 -16.05
N GLU A 116 -4.01 -15.44 -16.80
CA GLU A 116 -5.37 -15.18 -17.29
C GLU A 116 -6.39 -15.58 -16.21
N PRO A 117 -7.35 -14.70 -15.85
CA PRO A 117 -8.38 -15.01 -14.88
C PRO A 117 -9.32 -16.12 -15.34
N LEU A 118 -9.78 -16.91 -14.37
CA LEU A 118 -10.85 -17.88 -14.53
C LEU A 118 -12.01 -17.49 -13.61
N ALA A 119 -13.22 -17.39 -14.16
CA ALA A 119 -14.42 -17.18 -13.37
C ALA A 119 -14.67 -18.36 -12.43
N LEU A 120 -15.00 -18.06 -11.18
CA LEU A 120 -15.40 -19.07 -10.21
C LEU A 120 -16.83 -19.53 -10.49
N ASP A 121 -17.03 -20.84 -10.44
CA ASP A 121 -18.38 -21.41 -10.42
C ASP A 121 -18.97 -21.24 -8.99
N PRO A 122 -20.07 -20.48 -8.83
CA PRO A 122 -20.67 -20.28 -7.53
C PRO A 122 -21.14 -21.57 -6.84
N ASP A 123 -21.38 -22.65 -7.60
CA ASP A 123 -21.89 -23.91 -7.06
C ASP A 123 -20.79 -24.83 -6.49
N THR A 124 -19.52 -24.64 -6.89
CA THR A 124 -18.41 -25.53 -6.49
C THR A 124 -17.89 -25.24 -5.07
N GLY A 125 -18.12 -24.04 -4.54
CA GLY A 125 -17.61 -23.60 -3.24
C GLY A 125 -16.12 -23.24 -3.28
N LEU A 126 -15.77 -22.05 -2.77
CA LEU A 126 -14.43 -21.47 -2.90
C LEU A 126 -13.30 -22.34 -2.31
N ASP A 127 -13.46 -22.81 -1.08
CA ASP A 127 -12.42 -23.61 -0.41
C ASP A 127 -12.20 -24.96 -1.09
N ALA A 128 -13.28 -25.60 -1.56
CA ALA A 128 -13.20 -26.88 -2.27
C ALA A 128 -12.53 -26.71 -3.64
N PHE A 129 -12.89 -25.66 -4.38
CA PHE A 129 -12.25 -25.32 -5.64
C PHE A 129 -10.75 -25.09 -5.46
N ILE A 130 -10.36 -24.23 -4.51
CA ILE A 130 -8.95 -23.90 -4.25
C ILE A 130 -8.17 -25.11 -3.74
N GLY A 131 -8.73 -25.88 -2.80
CA GLY A 131 -8.08 -27.06 -2.23
C GLY A 131 -7.86 -28.20 -3.23
N ALA A 132 -8.54 -28.20 -4.38
CA ALA A 132 -8.31 -29.16 -5.46
C ALA A 132 -7.15 -28.76 -6.41
N LEU A 133 -6.60 -27.55 -6.26
CA LEU A 133 -5.53 -27.07 -7.12
C LEU A 133 -4.15 -27.53 -6.65
N SER A 134 -3.31 -27.87 -7.62
CA SER A 134 -1.89 -28.12 -7.46
C SER A 134 -1.15 -27.33 -8.54
N LEU A 135 -0.13 -26.55 -8.15
CA LEU A 135 0.64 -25.71 -9.07
C LEU A 135 1.99 -26.36 -9.34
N ASP A 136 2.31 -26.62 -10.60
CA ASP A 136 3.64 -27.08 -11.00
C ASP A 136 4.48 -25.90 -11.48
N VAL A 137 5.67 -25.76 -10.89
CA VAL A 137 6.69 -24.79 -11.29
C VAL A 137 7.69 -25.50 -12.19
N ILE A 138 7.81 -25.02 -13.42
CA ILE A 138 8.69 -25.56 -14.45
C ILE A 138 9.67 -24.46 -14.83
N ILE A 139 10.97 -24.73 -14.74
CA ILE A 139 12.03 -23.80 -15.17
C ILE A 139 12.78 -24.43 -16.33
N ASN A 140 12.84 -23.74 -17.47
CA ASN A 140 13.51 -24.21 -18.69
C ASN A 140 13.06 -25.61 -19.17
N GLY A 141 11.78 -25.95 -18.92
CA GLY A 141 11.21 -27.26 -19.27
C GLY A 141 11.43 -28.36 -18.22
N GLU A 142 12.15 -28.07 -17.14
CA GLU A 142 12.37 -29.01 -16.03
C GLU A 142 11.45 -28.68 -14.85
N HIS A 143 10.81 -29.70 -14.28
CA HIS A 143 9.99 -29.56 -13.07
C HIS A 143 10.86 -29.22 -11.85
N GLN A 144 10.38 -28.28 -11.02
CA GLN A 144 11.16 -27.71 -9.92
C GLN A 144 10.43 -27.74 -8.58
N GLN A 145 9.11 -27.64 -8.57
CA GLN A 145 8.30 -27.62 -7.35
C GLN A 145 6.85 -27.92 -7.73
N THR A 146 6.14 -28.60 -6.84
CA THR A 146 4.68 -28.67 -6.84
C THR A 146 4.16 -28.00 -5.57
N VAL A 147 3.19 -27.10 -5.69
CA VAL A 147 2.54 -26.41 -4.57
C VAL A 147 1.11 -26.94 -4.44
N ASP A 148 0.81 -27.62 -3.34
CA ASP A 148 -0.51 -28.20 -3.06
C ASP A 148 -1.36 -27.23 -2.23
N LEU A 149 -2.42 -26.68 -2.83
CA LEU A 149 -3.27 -25.66 -2.19
C LEU A 149 -4.14 -26.24 -1.07
N SER A 150 -4.29 -27.57 -0.97
CA SER A 150 -4.98 -28.19 0.17
C SER A 150 -4.23 -28.03 1.50
N THR A 151 -2.94 -27.67 1.44
CA THR A 151 -2.07 -27.51 2.62
C THR A 151 -2.05 -26.10 3.20
N LEU A 152 -2.93 -25.21 2.70
CA LEU A 152 -3.11 -23.87 3.24
C LEU A 152 -3.54 -23.93 4.72
N ARG A 153 -2.86 -23.16 5.58
CA ARG A 153 -3.19 -23.07 7.01
C ARG A 153 -4.44 -22.25 7.27
N ARG A 154 -4.65 -21.18 6.50
CA ARG A 154 -5.93 -20.47 6.41
C ARG A 154 -6.50 -20.70 5.02
N PRO A 155 -7.55 -21.53 4.88
CA PRO A 155 -8.26 -21.64 3.62
C PRO A 155 -8.89 -20.28 3.24
N PRO A 156 -9.24 -20.08 1.96
CA PRO A 156 -9.77 -18.82 1.45
C PRO A 156 -10.86 -18.17 2.33
N SER A 157 -11.87 -18.94 2.74
CA SER A 157 -13.00 -18.43 3.54
C SER A 157 -12.56 -17.86 4.90
N THR A 158 -11.70 -18.58 5.62
CA THR A 158 -11.12 -18.13 6.90
C THR A 158 -10.24 -16.91 6.71
N LEU A 159 -9.37 -16.92 5.68
CA LEU A 159 -8.48 -15.80 5.40
C LEU A 159 -9.26 -14.52 5.08
N LEU A 160 -10.29 -14.61 4.24
CA LEU A 160 -11.16 -13.47 3.92
C LEU A 160 -11.88 -12.94 5.17
N THR A 161 -12.36 -13.84 6.04
CA THR A 161 -13.01 -13.48 7.30
C THR A 161 -12.06 -12.75 8.25
N ASP A 162 -10.83 -13.26 8.42
CA ASP A 162 -9.80 -12.64 9.26
C ASP A 162 -9.41 -11.24 8.75
N ILE A 163 -9.34 -11.06 7.42
CA ILE A 163 -9.02 -9.77 6.79
C ILE A 163 -10.15 -8.76 6.97
N ALA A 164 -11.40 -9.20 6.79
CA ALA A 164 -12.59 -8.37 6.94
C ALA A 164 -12.77 -7.80 8.37
N GLU A 165 -12.08 -8.35 9.37
CA GLU A 165 -12.05 -7.81 10.75
C GLU A 165 -11.41 -6.41 10.83
N PHE A 166 -10.57 -6.05 9.85
CA PHE A 166 -9.80 -4.81 9.91
C PHE A 166 -9.76 -3.97 8.65
N MET A 167 -9.96 -4.56 7.47
CA MET A 167 -9.93 -3.83 6.22
C MET A 167 -10.94 -4.38 5.21
N THR A 168 -11.46 -3.50 4.36
CA THR A 168 -12.34 -3.86 3.26
C THR A 168 -11.55 -4.04 1.98
N LEU A 169 -11.61 -5.23 1.39
CA LEU A 169 -11.12 -5.46 0.02
C LEU A 169 -12.09 -4.84 -0.99
N GLN A 170 -11.54 -4.14 -1.98
CA GLN A 170 -12.32 -3.40 -2.97
C GLN A 170 -12.43 -4.17 -4.29
N PRO A 171 -13.45 -3.89 -5.12
CA PRO A 171 -13.52 -4.43 -6.47
C PRO A 171 -12.22 -4.18 -7.25
N GLY A 172 -11.68 -5.25 -7.85
CA GLY A 172 -10.42 -5.26 -8.57
C GLY A 172 -9.16 -5.43 -7.71
N ASP A 173 -9.28 -5.49 -6.38
CA ASP A 173 -8.21 -5.97 -5.52
C ASP A 173 -7.95 -7.46 -5.79
N VAL A 174 -6.73 -7.91 -5.51
CA VAL A 174 -6.36 -9.33 -5.62
C VAL A 174 -5.74 -9.79 -4.30
N LEU A 175 -6.23 -10.90 -3.75
CA LEU A 175 -5.67 -11.54 -2.57
C LEU A 175 -4.89 -12.80 -2.99
N LEU A 176 -3.56 -12.72 -3.00
CA LEU A 176 -2.68 -13.87 -3.12
C LEU A 176 -2.71 -14.69 -1.83
N LEU A 177 -3.13 -15.95 -1.96
CA LEU A 177 -3.34 -16.87 -0.84
C LEU A 177 -2.05 -17.29 -0.13
N GLY A 178 -0.92 -17.12 -0.81
CA GLY A 178 0.43 -17.34 -0.31
C GLY A 178 1.33 -18.01 -1.34
N THR A 179 2.57 -18.29 -0.96
CA THR A 179 3.53 -19.09 -1.73
C THR A 179 4.24 -20.05 -0.80
N ASP A 180 4.57 -21.26 -1.25
CA ASP A 180 5.20 -22.28 -0.41
C ASP A 180 6.68 -22.51 -0.75
N CYS A 181 7.42 -23.11 0.18
CA CYS A 181 8.74 -23.65 -0.07
C CYS A 181 8.68 -25.14 -0.49
N ARG A 182 9.83 -25.67 -0.88
CA ARG A 182 10.04 -27.11 -1.11
C ARG A 182 10.13 -27.84 0.24
N PRO A 183 10.01 -29.18 0.26
CA PRO A 183 10.16 -29.95 1.49
C PRO A 183 11.47 -29.72 2.25
N ASP A 184 12.55 -29.35 1.57
CA ASP A 184 13.85 -29.02 2.16
C ASP A 184 13.96 -27.56 2.64
N GLY A 185 12.89 -26.77 2.54
CA GLY A 185 12.82 -25.37 2.93
C GLY A 185 13.32 -24.40 1.85
N THR A 186 13.88 -24.89 0.74
CA THR A 186 14.36 -24.05 -0.36
C THR A 186 13.21 -23.60 -1.28
N ARG A 187 13.47 -22.64 -2.17
CA ARG A 187 12.53 -22.18 -3.20
C ARG A 187 13.22 -22.23 -4.57
N PRO A 188 12.49 -22.49 -5.67
CA PRO A 188 13.07 -22.42 -7.01
C PRO A 188 13.66 -21.03 -7.27
N LEU A 189 14.87 -20.99 -7.84
CA LEU A 189 15.59 -19.77 -8.18
C LEU A 189 15.70 -19.64 -9.68
N VAL A 190 15.58 -18.41 -10.17
CA VAL A 190 15.74 -18.07 -11.59
C VAL A 190 16.71 -16.91 -11.75
N LYS A 191 17.42 -16.90 -12.87
CA LYS A 191 18.36 -15.86 -13.29
C LYS A 191 18.04 -15.40 -14.70
N ALA A 192 18.73 -14.35 -15.14
CA ALA A 192 18.63 -13.88 -16.52
C ALA A 192 18.89 -15.02 -17.53
N GLY A 193 17.99 -15.18 -18.50
CA GLY A 193 18.01 -16.25 -19.49
C GLY A 193 17.04 -17.39 -19.19
N ASP A 194 16.58 -17.54 -17.94
CA ASP A 194 15.63 -18.58 -17.59
C ASP A 194 14.20 -18.26 -18.05
N HIS A 195 13.43 -19.32 -18.30
CA HIS A 195 12.01 -19.26 -18.56
C HIS A 195 11.25 -20.03 -17.47
N VAL A 196 10.23 -19.39 -16.89
CA VAL A 196 9.38 -19.96 -15.86
C VAL A 196 8.00 -20.22 -16.45
N GLU A 197 7.48 -21.41 -16.23
CA GLU A 197 6.08 -21.74 -16.43
C GLU A 197 5.49 -22.19 -15.08
N ILE A 198 4.29 -21.69 -14.77
CA ILE A 198 3.45 -22.16 -13.67
C ILE A 198 2.16 -22.68 -14.29
N SER A 199 1.85 -23.94 -14.06
CA SER A 199 0.64 -24.58 -14.56
C SER A 199 -0.19 -25.15 -13.41
N ALA A 200 -1.51 -25.25 -13.61
CA ALA A 200 -2.44 -25.83 -12.65
C ALA A 200 -3.64 -26.41 -13.39
N ASN A 201 -4.21 -27.50 -12.89
CA ASN A 201 -5.37 -28.13 -13.53
C ASN A 201 -6.54 -27.16 -13.65
N GLY A 202 -7.09 -27.01 -14.86
CA GLY A 202 -8.24 -26.14 -15.15
C GLY A 202 -7.91 -24.65 -15.32
N LEU A 203 -6.66 -24.21 -15.09
CA LEU A 203 -6.21 -22.84 -15.31
C LEU A 203 -5.25 -22.74 -16.50
N ALA A 204 -5.25 -21.59 -17.18
CA ALA A 204 -4.26 -21.31 -18.21
C ALA A 204 -2.86 -21.14 -17.60
N SER A 205 -1.84 -21.78 -18.18
CA SER A 205 -0.45 -21.63 -17.72
C SER A 205 -0.02 -20.16 -17.72
N LEU A 206 0.69 -19.77 -16.66
CA LEU A 206 1.39 -18.50 -16.55
C LEU A 206 2.84 -18.72 -16.97
N THR A 207 3.37 -17.86 -17.84
CA THR A 207 4.78 -17.92 -18.27
C THR A 207 5.49 -16.60 -18.01
N THR A 208 6.80 -16.64 -17.78
CA THR A 208 7.64 -15.46 -17.61
C THR A 208 9.06 -15.75 -18.08
N SER A 209 9.67 -14.83 -18.82
CA SER A 209 11.08 -14.94 -19.19
C SER A 209 11.92 -13.93 -18.42
N MET A 210 13.04 -14.38 -17.87
CA MET A 210 13.95 -13.55 -17.11
C MET A 210 15.00 -12.94 -18.04
N GLN A 211 15.22 -11.64 -17.92
CA GLN A 211 16.21 -10.93 -18.73
C GLN A 211 17.12 -10.09 -17.84
N ALA A 212 18.41 -10.05 -18.16
CA ALA A 212 19.34 -9.15 -17.50
C ALA A 212 18.89 -7.69 -17.72
N GLY A 213 18.78 -6.94 -16.64
CA GLY A 213 18.58 -5.50 -16.70
C GLY A 213 19.77 -4.85 -17.42
N GLY A 214 19.46 -3.90 -18.30
CA GLY A 214 20.42 -2.85 -18.67
C GLY A 214 20.05 -1.58 -17.93
N VAL A 215 20.96 -0.61 -17.85
CA VAL A 215 20.60 0.76 -17.44
C VAL A 215 19.45 1.21 -18.34
N ARG A 216 18.22 1.20 -17.83
CA ARG A 216 17.12 1.87 -18.50
C ARG A 216 17.50 3.34 -18.46
N ALA A 217 18.03 3.84 -19.58
CA ALA A 217 18.20 5.26 -19.77
C ALA A 217 16.86 5.90 -19.40
N ASN A 218 16.90 6.95 -18.58
CA ASN A 218 15.75 7.80 -18.41
C ASN A 218 15.25 8.10 -19.82
N ALA A 219 14.05 7.64 -20.16
CA ALA A 219 13.36 8.23 -21.28
C ALA A 219 13.18 9.68 -20.82
N SER A 220 14.09 10.56 -21.24
CA SER A 220 13.88 11.98 -21.21
C SER A 220 12.74 12.22 -22.20
N SER A 221 11.52 11.90 -21.77
CA SER A 221 10.38 12.52 -22.36
C SER A 221 10.59 13.99 -22.02
N SER A 222 11.12 14.72 -23.00
CA SER A 222 10.86 16.15 -23.13
C SER A 222 9.36 16.26 -23.36
N ALA A 223 8.59 15.99 -22.31
CA ALA A 223 7.23 16.46 -22.22
C ALA A 223 7.39 17.98 -22.28
N LYS A 224 7.16 18.54 -23.47
CA LYS A 224 6.99 19.97 -23.66
C LYS A 224 6.10 20.40 -22.51
N HIS A 225 6.64 21.22 -21.62
CA HIS A 225 5.88 21.88 -20.59
C HIS A 225 4.76 22.62 -21.33
N ARG A 226 3.57 22.00 -21.41
CA ARG A 226 2.36 22.78 -21.56
C ARG A 226 2.21 23.43 -20.20
N THR A 227 2.80 24.61 -20.07
CA THR A 227 2.45 25.60 -19.06
C THR A 227 1.01 26.00 -19.31
N ALA A 228 0.06 25.13 -18.93
CA ALA A 228 -1.24 25.63 -18.54
C ALA A 228 -0.96 26.61 -17.40
N ALA A 229 -1.40 27.86 -17.54
CA ALA A 229 -1.28 28.85 -16.49
C ALA A 229 -1.77 28.23 -15.19
N LYS A 230 -0.87 28.06 -14.21
CA LYS A 230 -1.23 27.51 -12.90
C LYS A 230 -2.22 28.48 -12.28
N LYS A 231 -3.43 27.98 -12.01
CA LYS A 231 -4.45 28.78 -11.34
C LYS A 231 -4.05 28.93 -9.87
N PRO A 232 -4.13 30.13 -9.29
CA PRO A 232 -3.82 30.34 -7.88
C PRO A 232 -4.72 29.49 -6.97
N GLY A 233 -4.24 29.20 -5.76
CA GLY A 233 -4.97 28.47 -4.71
C GLY A 233 -4.64 26.98 -4.61
N ARG A 234 -4.78 26.42 -3.41
CA ARG A 234 -4.49 25.01 -3.10
C ARG A 234 -5.56 24.08 -3.67
N LEU A 235 -5.19 22.87 -4.10
CA LEU A 235 -6.11 21.93 -4.78
C LEU A 235 -6.90 21.10 -3.77
N ALA A 236 -8.19 20.89 -4.04
CA ALA A 236 -9.05 19.97 -3.30
C ALA A 236 -9.79 19.02 -4.24
N ARG A 237 -10.29 17.93 -3.67
CA ARG A 237 -11.22 17.00 -4.32
C ARG A 237 -12.39 16.76 -3.39
N VAL A 238 -13.61 16.89 -3.90
CA VAL A 238 -14.82 16.87 -3.08
C VAL A 238 -15.96 16.13 -3.76
N VAL A 239 -16.89 15.59 -2.98
CA VAL A 239 -18.20 15.16 -3.46
C VAL A 239 -19.21 16.28 -3.18
N TRP A 240 -19.95 16.66 -4.21
CA TRP A 240 -21.06 17.62 -4.11
C TRP A 240 -22.11 17.30 -5.18
N GLY A 241 -23.38 17.33 -4.81
CA GLY A 241 -24.48 16.98 -5.72
C GLY A 241 -24.40 15.55 -6.26
N GLY A 242 -23.86 14.61 -5.48
CA GLY A 242 -23.71 13.20 -5.88
C GLY A 242 -22.57 12.90 -6.87
N ALA A 243 -21.73 13.89 -7.20
CA ALA A 243 -20.60 13.73 -8.11
C ALA A 243 -19.28 14.19 -7.49
N ILE A 244 -18.18 13.64 -7.98
CA ILE A 244 -16.82 14.03 -7.58
C ILE A 244 -16.36 15.22 -8.42
N HIS A 245 -15.83 16.25 -7.76
CA HIS A 245 -15.33 17.46 -8.38
C HIS A 245 -13.89 17.76 -7.98
N GLU A 246 -13.12 18.31 -8.92
CA GLU A 246 -11.86 18.99 -8.63
C GLU A 246 -12.15 20.45 -8.28
N ALA A 247 -11.60 20.91 -7.16
CA ALA A 247 -11.80 22.26 -6.66
C ALA A 247 -10.47 22.93 -6.29
N ARG A 248 -10.49 24.26 -6.14
CA ARG A 248 -9.39 25.02 -5.55
C ARG A 248 -9.90 25.88 -4.42
N GLU A 249 -9.02 26.18 -3.49
CA GLU A 249 -9.26 27.17 -2.45
C GLU A 249 -9.75 28.49 -3.04
N HIS A 250 -10.72 29.10 -2.36
CA HIS A 250 -11.33 30.38 -2.71
C HIS A 250 -11.65 31.15 -1.41
N ASP A 251 -11.65 32.48 -1.45
CA ASP A 251 -11.84 33.31 -0.25
C ASP A 251 -13.17 33.03 0.50
N GLU A 252 -14.20 32.64 -0.26
CA GLU A 252 -15.54 32.29 0.26
C GLU A 252 -15.75 30.76 0.44
N GLY A 253 -14.71 29.93 0.27
CA GLY A 253 -14.78 28.48 0.43
C GLY A 253 -13.91 27.74 -0.58
N LEU A 254 -14.54 27.03 -1.52
CA LEU A 254 -13.85 26.39 -2.64
C LEU A 254 -14.56 26.63 -3.96
N ILE A 255 -13.80 26.73 -5.04
CA ILE A 255 -14.29 26.93 -6.40
C ILE A 255 -14.09 25.66 -7.24
N LEU A 256 -15.16 25.17 -7.84
CA LEU A 256 -15.11 24.02 -8.75
C LEU A 256 -14.38 24.39 -10.04
N THR A 257 -13.46 23.55 -10.50
CA THR A 257 -12.51 23.92 -11.56
C THR A 257 -12.75 23.24 -12.91
N ARG A 258 -13.58 22.19 -12.95
CA ARG A 258 -13.85 21.38 -14.13
C ARG A 258 -15.33 21.01 -14.24
N GLY A 259 -15.73 20.58 -15.44
CA GLY A 259 -17.08 20.11 -15.73
C GLY A 259 -18.12 21.24 -15.80
N HIS A 260 -19.39 20.85 -15.85
CA HIS A 260 -20.53 21.75 -16.05
C HIS A 260 -20.77 22.74 -14.89
N HIS A 261 -20.20 22.48 -13.71
CA HIS A 261 -20.29 23.36 -12.54
C HIS A 261 -19.03 24.20 -12.31
N ALA A 262 -18.07 24.23 -13.26
CA ALA A 262 -16.87 25.03 -13.12
C ALA A 262 -17.20 26.52 -12.86
N GLY A 263 -16.50 27.14 -11.91
CA GLY A 263 -16.75 28.51 -11.46
C GLY A 263 -17.72 28.63 -10.29
N ARG A 264 -18.43 27.55 -9.93
CA ARG A 264 -19.29 27.54 -8.74
C ARG A 264 -18.44 27.55 -7.48
N VAL A 265 -18.76 28.46 -6.57
CA VAL A 265 -18.20 28.52 -5.22
C VAL A 265 -19.13 27.78 -4.26
N LEU A 266 -18.55 26.97 -3.38
CA LEU A 266 -19.25 26.20 -2.36
C LEU A 266 -18.62 26.47 -1.00
N ALA A 267 -19.43 26.48 0.06
CA ALA A 267 -18.91 26.55 1.42
C ALA A 267 -18.16 25.24 1.77
N LEU A 268 -17.15 25.36 2.63
CA LEU A 268 -16.31 24.21 3.04
C LEU A 268 -17.07 23.11 3.80
N ASP A 269 -18.25 23.44 4.34
CA ASP A 269 -19.15 22.54 5.07
C ASP A 269 -20.26 21.93 4.18
N ASP A 270 -20.46 22.45 2.98
CA ASP A 270 -21.49 21.96 2.04
C ASP A 270 -21.01 20.77 1.19
N VAL A 271 -19.81 20.27 1.46
CA VAL A 271 -19.13 19.26 0.65
C VAL A 271 -18.61 18.12 1.52
N GLN A 272 -18.52 16.93 0.93
CA GLN A 272 -17.72 15.85 1.50
C GLN A 272 -16.32 15.90 0.89
N TRP A 273 -15.30 16.01 1.72
CA TRP A 273 -13.91 16.04 1.27
C TRP A 273 -13.42 14.64 0.91
N LEU A 274 -12.60 14.57 -0.14
CA LEU A 274 -11.85 13.38 -0.54
C LEU A 274 -10.36 13.68 -0.46
N PRO A 275 -9.49 12.65 -0.40
CA PRO A 275 -8.06 12.83 -0.59
C PRO A 275 -7.77 13.66 -1.86
N PRO A 276 -6.97 14.75 -1.78
CA PRO A 276 -6.83 15.74 -2.86
C PRO A 276 -5.86 15.30 -3.98
N LEU A 277 -6.01 14.07 -4.49
CA LEU A 277 -5.03 13.40 -5.37
C LEU A 277 -5.29 13.59 -6.87
N ALA A 278 -6.00 14.64 -7.27
CA ALA A 278 -6.36 14.83 -8.68
C ALA A 278 -5.10 15.02 -9.59
N PRO A 279 -5.12 14.47 -10.82
CA PRO A 279 -6.26 13.83 -11.51
C PRO A 279 -6.45 12.34 -11.17
N VAL A 280 -5.67 11.78 -10.24
CA VAL A 280 -5.77 10.36 -9.87
C VAL A 280 -6.83 10.18 -8.79
N ASN A 281 -7.77 9.25 -9.01
CA ASN A 281 -8.88 9.03 -8.08
C ASN A 281 -8.49 8.28 -6.80
N ARG A 282 -7.46 7.43 -6.88
CA ARG A 282 -6.89 6.60 -5.81
C ARG A 282 -5.39 6.46 -6.05
N PRO A 283 -4.52 6.66 -5.04
CA PRO A 283 -3.09 6.43 -5.23
C PRO A 283 -2.88 4.94 -5.52
N ARG A 284 -1.89 4.64 -6.36
CA ARG A 284 -1.57 3.25 -6.69
C ARG A 284 -0.61 2.63 -5.68
N THR A 285 0.24 3.45 -5.08
CA THR A 285 1.18 3.06 -4.05
C THR A 285 1.22 4.12 -2.94
N VAL A 286 1.18 3.69 -1.68
CA VAL A 286 1.45 4.55 -0.52
C VAL A 286 2.62 3.95 0.26
N LEU A 287 3.79 4.56 0.12
CA LEU A 287 5.00 4.23 0.87
C LEU A 287 4.98 5.03 2.17
N ALA A 288 5.24 4.40 3.30
CA ALA A 288 5.25 5.07 4.60
C ALA A 288 6.52 4.72 5.38
N LEU A 289 7.06 5.71 6.07
CA LEU A 289 8.33 5.62 6.78
C LEU A 289 8.07 5.49 8.28
N GLY A 290 8.67 4.46 8.90
CA GLY A 290 8.73 4.38 10.35
C GLY A 290 10.06 4.94 10.88
N LEU A 291 10.02 5.57 12.05
CA LEU A 291 11.21 6.05 12.78
C LEU A 291 12.08 7.04 11.98
N ASN A 292 11.47 7.90 11.15
CA ASN A 292 12.20 8.84 10.32
C ASN A 292 12.43 10.21 10.97
N TYR A 293 12.17 10.38 12.27
CA TYR A 293 12.45 11.61 13.02
C TYR A 293 13.42 11.30 14.16
N ALA A 294 14.45 12.14 14.32
CA ALA A 294 15.53 11.91 15.29
C ALA A 294 15.02 11.74 16.73
N ASP A 295 13.98 12.48 17.11
CA ASP A 295 13.43 12.48 18.46
C ASP A 295 12.69 11.17 18.77
N HIS A 296 11.88 10.70 17.82
CA HIS A 296 11.16 9.43 17.94
C HIS A 296 12.11 8.22 17.86
N ALA A 297 13.23 8.34 17.14
CA ALA A 297 14.26 7.28 17.11
C ALA A 297 15.05 7.18 18.42
N ARG A 298 15.30 8.32 19.10
CA ARG A 298 16.02 8.36 20.39
C ARG A 298 15.23 7.73 21.53
N GLU A 299 13.91 7.91 21.57
CA GLU A 299 13.02 7.31 22.58
C GLU A 299 13.15 5.78 22.64
N LEU A 300 13.41 5.16 21.49
CA LEU A 300 13.51 3.70 21.38
C LEU A 300 14.94 3.16 21.57
N ALA A 301 15.91 4.00 21.97
CA ALA A 301 17.31 3.63 22.21
C ALA A 301 17.99 2.88 21.04
N PHE A 302 17.55 3.10 19.80
CA PHE A 302 18.13 2.47 18.61
C PHE A 302 19.25 3.32 17.99
N LYS A 303 20.27 2.64 17.44
CA LYS A 303 21.16 3.26 16.46
C LYS A 303 20.29 3.78 15.30
N PRO A 304 20.50 5.01 14.80
CA PRO A 304 19.79 5.50 13.63
C PRO A 304 19.85 4.45 12.51
N PRO A 305 18.72 4.17 11.84
CA PRO A 305 18.69 3.15 10.80
C PRO A 305 19.64 3.55 9.66
N GLU A 306 20.35 2.57 9.10
CA GLU A 306 21.27 2.80 7.97
C GLU A 306 20.54 2.92 6.62
N GLU A 307 19.32 2.36 6.54
CA GLU A 307 18.41 2.48 5.41
C GLU A 307 16.99 2.85 5.89
N PRO A 308 16.17 3.50 5.05
CA PRO A 308 14.79 3.83 5.40
C PRO A 308 13.98 2.59 5.81
N MET A 309 13.29 2.66 6.95
CA MET A 309 12.38 1.60 7.38
C MET A 309 11.00 1.83 6.75
N VAL A 310 10.67 1.06 5.73
CA VAL A 310 9.50 1.30 4.88
C VAL A 310 8.43 0.23 5.09
N PHE A 311 7.17 0.63 5.09
CA PHE A 311 6.02 -0.24 4.92
C PHE A 311 5.06 0.35 3.86
N ILE A 312 4.13 -0.48 3.37
CA ILE A 312 3.15 -0.05 2.37
C ILE A 312 1.77 0.07 3.02
N LYS A 313 1.06 1.13 2.66
CA LYS A 313 -0.36 1.29 2.90
C LYS A 313 -1.12 1.13 1.58
N SER A 314 -2.30 0.57 1.68
CA SER A 314 -3.27 0.46 0.59
C SER A 314 -4.12 1.73 0.53
N GLY A 315 -4.73 1.97 -0.63
CA GLY A 315 -5.61 3.11 -0.82
C GLY A 315 -6.94 3.01 -0.05
N THR A 316 -7.26 1.85 0.53
CA THR A 316 -8.55 1.60 1.21
C THR A 316 -8.68 2.36 2.54
N GLY A 317 -7.56 2.56 3.24
CA GLY A 317 -7.52 3.33 4.48
C GLY A 317 -7.68 4.85 4.29
N LEU A 318 -7.63 5.35 3.05
CA LEU A 318 -7.60 6.79 2.79
C LEU A 318 -8.98 7.43 2.89
N ILE A 319 -9.06 8.52 3.66
CA ILE A 319 -10.24 9.38 3.75
C ILE A 319 -9.84 10.85 3.66
N GLY A 320 -10.78 11.71 3.28
CA GLY A 320 -10.54 13.15 3.17
C GLY A 320 -10.66 13.88 4.51
N HIS A 321 -10.44 15.20 4.45
CA HIS A 321 -10.62 16.12 5.57
C HIS A 321 -12.03 16.05 6.19
N LYS A 322 -12.13 16.21 7.51
CA LYS A 322 -13.36 16.00 8.31
C LYS A 322 -13.94 14.59 8.23
N GLY A 323 -13.20 13.63 7.66
CA GLY A 323 -13.58 12.23 7.67
C GLY A 323 -13.60 11.64 9.08
N ALA A 324 -14.24 10.49 9.23
CA ALA A 324 -14.30 9.75 10.48
C ALA A 324 -13.36 8.53 10.45
N THR A 325 -12.54 8.37 11.48
CA THR A 325 -11.65 7.21 11.66
C THR A 325 -12.22 6.29 12.73
N ILE A 326 -12.36 5.01 12.41
CA ILE A 326 -12.92 4.01 13.32
C ILE A 326 -11.84 3.55 14.31
N ARG A 327 -12.08 3.76 15.59
CA ARG A 327 -11.34 3.10 16.67
C ARG A 327 -11.98 1.74 16.98
N PRO A 328 -11.25 0.61 16.87
CA PRO A 328 -11.78 -0.70 17.22
C PRO A 328 -12.25 -0.78 18.68
N ALA A 329 -13.22 -1.65 18.95
CA ALA A 329 -13.66 -1.93 20.32
C ALA A 329 -12.59 -2.76 21.06
N GLY A 330 -12.45 -2.53 22.36
CA GLY A 330 -11.63 -3.38 23.24
C GLY A 330 -10.12 -3.22 23.11
N ILE A 331 -9.62 -2.24 22.34
CA ILE A 331 -8.19 -1.93 22.29
C ILE A 331 -7.77 -0.92 23.37
N ASP A 332 -6.55 -1.08 23.87
CA ASP A 332 -5.96 -0.19 24.87
C ASP A 332 -5.46 1.10 24.23
N TYR A 333 -4.71 1.02 23.11
CA TYR A 333 -3.96 2.17 22.60
C TYR A 333 -4.01 2.34 21.08
N MET A 334 -4.56 3.47 20.64
CA MET A 334 -4.55 3.94 19.25
C MET A 334 -4.11 5.38 19.21
N HIS A 335 -3.15 5.72 18.37
CA HIS A 335 -2.58 7.06 18.30
C HIS A 335 -2.51 7.58 16.87
N TYR A 336 -2.56 8.91 16.71
CA TYR A 336 -2.34 9.61 15.45
C TYR A 336 -0.85 9.70 15.12
N GLU A 337 -0.53 9.96 13.86
CA GLU A 337 0.83 10.24 13.41
C GLU A 337 0.75 11.36 12.35
N CYS A 338 1.02 12.62 12.74
CA CYS A 338 1.03 13.75 11.80
C CYS A 338 2.26 13.66 10.90
N GLU A 339 2.03 13.59 9.59
CA GLU A 339 3.10 13.42 8.61
C GLU A 339 2.96 14.41 7.44
N LEU A 340 4.11 14.79 6.88
CA LEU A 340 4.18 15.36 5.54
C LEU A 340 3.97 14.22 4.52
N ALA A 341 2.99 14.39 3.64
CA ALA A 341 2.77 13.49 2.52
C ALA A 341 3.27 14.12 1.22
N VAL A 342 4.22 13.45 0.56
CA VAL A 342 4.76 13.84 -0.75
C VAL A 342 3.95 13.14 -1.83
N VAL A 343 3.44 13.91 -2.80
CA VAL A 343 2.70 13.36 -3.95
C VAL A 343 3.61 13.37 -5.18
N ILE A 344 3.89 12.20 -5.75
CA ILE A 344 4.68 12.07 -6.97
C ILE A 344 3.86 12.59 -8.16
N GLY A 345 4.46 13.44 -9.00
CA GLY A 345 3.81 14.05 -10.17
C GLY A 345 4.34 13.58 -11.51
N LYS A 346 5.50 12.92 -11.53
CA LYS A 346 6.13 12.37 -12.75
C LYS A 346 6.71 11.00 -12.45
N THR A 347 6.66 10.11 -13.44
CA THR A 347 7.29 8.80 -13.35
C THR A 347 8.77 8.94 -13.02
N ALA A 348 9.25 8.29 -11.97
CA ALA A 348 10.63 8.37 -11.48
C ALA A 348 11.26 6.98 -11.37
N ARG A 349 12.41 6.79 -12.03
CA ARG A 349 13.28 5.61 -11.92
C ARG A 349 14.74 6.09 -11.96
N ASN A 350 15.57 5.57 -11.08
CA ASN A 350 16.99 5.92 -10.95
C ASN A 350 17.22 7.46 -10.91
N VAL A 351 16.41 8.17 -10.12
CA VAL A 351 16.48 9.61 -9.97
C VAL A 351 17.52 9.96 -8.92
N SER A 352 18.48 10.82 -9.27
CA SER A 352 19.43 11.34 -8.29
C SER A 352 18.77 12.33 -7.34
N ARG A 353 19.29 12.42 -6.12
CA ARG A 353 18.86 13.36 -5.09
C ARG A 353 18.69 14.80 -5.60
N GLN A 354 19.64 15.30 -6.40
CA GLN A 354 19.62 16.66 -6.96
C GLN A 354 18.40 16.93 -7.86
N HIS A 355 17.84 15.90 -8.48
CA HIS A 355 16.71 16.03 -9.40
C HIS A 355 15.37 15.64 -8.79
N ALA A 356 15.35 15.13 -7.55
CA ALA A 356 14.16 14.59 -6.90
C ALA A 356 12.96 15.55 -6.90
N TYR A 357 13.16 16.83 -6.58
CA TYR A 357 12.09 17.84 -6.54
C TYR A 357 11.36 18.01 -7.88
N ASN A 358 12.00 17.71 -9.02
CA ASN A 358 11.38 17.81 -10.34
C ASN A 358 10.27 16.78 -10.58
N TYR A 359 10.20 15.74 -9.74
CA TYR A 359 9.25 14.64 -9.84
C TYR A 359 8.07 14.76 -8.86
N ILE A 360 8.06 15.78 -8.01
CA ILE A 360 7.01 16.01 -7.01
C ILE A 360 5.91 16.88 -7.62
N GLN A 361 4.65 16.46 -7.47
CA GLN A 361 3.48 17.28 -7.80
C GLN A 361 3.27 18.33 -6.72
N GLY A 362 3.27 17.90 -5.46
CA GLY A 362 2.99 18.73 -4.32
C GLY A 362 3.01 17.97 -3.00
N TYR A 363 2.53 18.65 -1.97
CA TYR A 363 2.51 18.15 -0.60
C TYR A 363 1.11 18.29 0.01
N CYS A 364 0.77 17.38 0.93
CA CYS A 364 -0.44 17.46 1.75
C CYS A 364 -0.14 16.96 3.17
N VAL A 365 -1.09 17.12 4.09
CA VAL A 365 -1.00 16.53 5.43
C VAL A 365 -1.57 15.12 5.39
N ALA A 366 -0.90 14.19 6.06
CA ALA A 366 -1.43 12.86 6.37
C ALA A 366 -1.50 12.66 7.88
N ASN A 367 -2.44 11.81 8.29
CA ASN A 367 -2.48 11.25 9.64
C ASN A 367 -2.41 9.72 9.57
N ASP A 368 -1.27 9.12 9.93
CA ASP A 368 -1.02 7.67 9.81
C ASP A 368 -1.32 6.91 11.11
N TYR A 369 -2.61 6.76 11.43
CA TYR A 369 -3.02 6.08 12.65
C TYR A 369 -2.43 4.68 12.81
N ALA A 370 -2.12 4.35 14.04
CA ALA A 370 -1.68 3.01 14.42
C ALA A 370 -2.39 2.55 15.69
N ILE A 371 -2.64 1.24 15.75
CA ILE A 371 -3.21 0.56 16.91
C ILE A 371 -2.13 -0.37 17.47
N ARG A 372 -1.58 0.00 18.63
CA ARG A 372 -0.41 -0.68 19.20
C ARG A 372 -0.72 -2.12 19.58
N ASP A 373 -1.95 -2.39 20.02
CA ASP A 373 -2.45 -3.70 20.44
C ASP A 373 -2.31 -4.79 19.36
N TYR A 374 -2.39 -4.41 18.08
CA TYR A 374 -2.33 -5.36 16.95
C TYR A 374 -0.93 -5.56 16.39
N LEU A 375 0.08 -4.93 17.00
CA LEU A 375 1.44 -4.92 16.50
C LEU A 375 2.15 -6.24 16.80
N GLU A 376 2.42 -7.01 15.75
CA GLU A 376 3.16 -8.27 15.83
C GLU A 376 4.58 -8.10 15.29
N ASN A 377 5.45 -9.09 15.53
CA ASN A 377 6.84 -9.10 15.05
C ASN A 377 6.98 -9.81 13.69
N TRP A 378 5.95 -9.67 12.85
CA TRP A 378 5.87 -10.26 11.51
C TRP A 378 5.52 -9.15 10.54
N PHE A 379 6.40 -8.86 9.57
CA PHE A 379 6.33 -7.71 8.67
C PHE A 379 5.93 -6.42 9.39
N ARG A 380 6.66 -6.13 10.47
CA ARG A 380 6.39 -5.04 11.41
C ARG A 380 6.73 -3.66 10.81
N PRO A 381 5.84 -2.65 10.90
CA PRO A 381 4.45 -2.75 11.36
C PRO A 381 3.55 -3.43 10.32
N ASN A 382 2.73 -4.38 10.78
CA ASN A 382 1.87 -5.18 9.90
C ASN A 382 0.63 -4.42 9.42
N LEU A 383 -0.05 -4.98 8.40
CA LEU A 383 -1.25 -4.35 7.81
C LEU A 383 -2.40 -4.19 8.81
N ARG A 384 -2.58 -5.09 9.78
CA ARG A 384 -3.65 -4.97 10.79
C ARG A 384 -3.51 -3.72 11.66
N VAL A 385 -2.28 -3.21 11.82
CA VAL A 385 -1.98 -1.93 12.49
C VAL A 385 -2.16 -0.75 11.55
N LYS A 386 -1.63 -0.83 10.33
CA LYS A 386 -1.41 0.33 9.44
C LYS A 386 -2.33 0.43 8.22
N ASN A 387 -3.16 -0.57 7.93
CA ASN A 387 -3.99 -0.64 6.72
C ASN A 387 -5.49 -0.79 7.04
N ARG A 388 -5.90 -0.33 8.22
CA ARG A 388 -7.33 -0.35 8.57
C ARG A 388 -8.11 0.65 7.75
N ASP A 389 -9.36 0.30 7.44
CA ASP A 389 -10.30 1.22 6.82
C ASP A 389 -10.34 2.52 7.62
N THR A 390 -10.41 3.65 6.92
CA THR A 390 -10.43 5.02 7.50
C THR A 390 -9.18 5.45 8.27
N GLY A 391 -8.19 4.55 8.47
CA GLY A 391 -7.01 4.81 9.30
C GLY A 391 -5.97 5.76 8.71
N THR A 392 -6.24 6.40 7.56
CA THR A 392 -5.29 7.30 6.89
C THR A 392 -5.97 8.56 6.33
N PRO A 393 -6.39 9.51 7.18
CA PRO A 393 -6.80 10.82 6.69
C PRO A 393 -5.71 11.50 5.85
N LEU A 394 -6.11 12.14 4.76
CA LEU A 394 -5.23 12.87 3.84
C LEU A 394 -5.89 14.17 3.37
N GLY A 395 -5.18 15.30 3.43
CA GLY A 395 -5.67 16.60 2.97
C GLY A 395 -5.26 17.74 3.90
N PRO A 396 -6.09 18.79 4.09
CA PRO A 396 -7.28 19.12 3.28
C PRO A 396 -6.95 19.43 1.83
N TRP A 397 -5.75 19.97 1.60
CA TRP A 397 -5.33 20.44 0.29
C TRP A 397 -4.11 19.71 -0.22
N LEU A 398 -3.96 19.67 -1.54
CA LEU A 398 -2.68 19.45 -2.21
C LEU A 398 -2.10 20.82 -2.60
N VAL A 399 -0.93 21.13 -2.06
CA VAL A 399 -0.20 22.38 -2.34
C VAL A 399 0.91 22.09 -3.33
N ASP A 400 1.00 22.88 -4.39
CA ASP A 400 2.00 22.69 -5.45
C ASP A 400 3.43 22.74 -4.88
N ALA A 401 4.30 21.86 -5.36
CA ALA A 401 5.65 21.67 -4.81
C ALA A 401 6.52 22.95 -4.80
N GLU A 402 6.32 23.85 -5.77
CA GLU A 402 7.06 25.11 -5.92
C GLU A 402 6.74 26.14 -4.82
N GLN A 403 5.63 25.96 -4.08
CA GLN A 403 5.19 26.91 -3.04
C GLN A 403 5.72 26.56 -1.65
N ILE A 404 6.38 25.41 -1.51
CA ILE A 404 6.68 24.80 -0.21
C ILE A 404 8.16 24.38 -0.20
N ASP A 405 8.88 24.77 0.84
CA ASP A 405 10.16 24.15 1.20
C ASP A 405 9.87 22.98 2.18
N PRO A 406 9.84 21.73 1.70
CA PRO A 406 9.37 20.59 2.50
C PRO A 406 10.29 20.26 3.67
N MET A 407 11.54 20.72 3.65
CA MET A 407 12.53 20.43 4.70
C MET A 407 12.56 21.52 5.78
N ASN A 408 11.56 22.41 5.79
CA ASN A 408 11.49 23.52 6.73
C ASN A 408 10.04 23.86 7.13
N LEU A 409 9.27 22.86 7.57
CA LEU A 409 7.87 23.04 7.97
C LEU A 409 7.69 22.67 9.44
N ALA A 410 6.93 23.46 10.18
CA ALA A 410 6.42 23.05 11.48
C ALA A 410 5.28 22.03 11.33
N LEU A 411 5.28 21.00 12.18
CA LEU A 411 4.17 20.06 12.35
C LEU A 411 3.56 20.25 13.73
N LYS A 412 2.24 20.11 13.82
CA LYS A 412 1.49 20.20 15.07
C LYS A 412 0.29 19.26 15.04
N THR A 413 0.00 18.62 16.16
CA THR A 413 -1.28 17.92 16.36
C THR A 413 -1.99 18.46 17.58
N THR A 414 -3.30 18.67 17.45
CA THR A 414 -4.17 18.90 18.59
C THR A 414 -5.23 17.81 18.73
N VAL A 415 -5.55 17.46 19.98
CA VAL A 415 -6.69 16.60 20.32
C VAL A 415 -7.64 17.42 21.18
N ASN A 416 -8.87 17.60 20.72
CA ASN A 416 -9.90 18.38 21.41
C ASN A 416 -9.44 19.81 21.79
N GLY A 417 -8.57 20.40 20.96
CA GLY A 417 -8.03 21.75 21.16
C GLY A 417 -6.73 21.81 21.95
N GLU A 418 -6.29 20.73 22.59
CA GLU A 418 -5.01 20.69 23.31
C GLU A 418 -3.87 20.26 22.38
N VAL A 419 -2.73 20.97 22.42
CA VAL A 419 -1.55 20.61 21.63
C VAL A 419 -0.87 19.41 22.29
N THR A 420 -0.81 18.30 21.57
CA THR A 420 -0.26 17.04 22.05
C THR A 420 1.02 16.62 21.30
N GLN A 421 1.21 17.12 20.07
CA GLN A 421 2.40 16.87 19.25
C GLN A 421 2.92 18.17 18.63
N GLN A 422 4.24 18.34 18.60
CA GLN A 422 4.94 19.39 17.85
C GLN A 422 6.25 18.84 17.28
N GLY A 423 6.65 19.30 16.10
CA GLY A 423 7.95 18.94 15.51
C GLY A 423 8.26 19.75 14.26
N SER A 424 9.37 19.43 13.58
CA SER A 424 9.74 20.06 12.31
C SER A 424 10.24 19.05 11.31
N THR A 425 9.91 19.23 10.02
CA THR A 425 10.45 18.39 8.94
C THR A 425 11.98 18.49 8.80
N ARG A 426 12.62 19.49 9.42
CA ARG A 426 14.08 19.59 9.54
C ARG A 426 14.71 18.41 10.30
N ASP A 427 13.93 17.76 11.16
CA ASP A 427 14.40 16.69 12.05
C ASP A 427 14.28 15.29 11.40
N MET A 428 13.91 15.23 10.11
CA MET A 428 13.89 13.99 9.35
C MET A 428 15.29 13.39 9.23
N ILE A 429 15.41 12.09 9.48
CA ILE A 429 16.65 11.32 9.31
C ILE A 429 16.95 11.15 7.82
N PHE A 430 15.95 10.74 7.06
CA PHE A 430 15.96 10.66 5.60
C PHE A 430 15.03 11.73 5.03
N ASP A 431 15.61 12.70 4.32
CA ASP A 431 14.87 13.81 3.71
C ASP A 431 14.13 13.40 2.43
N VAL A 432 13.21 14.24 1.99
CA VAL A 432 12.36 13.99 0.81
C VAL A 432 13.18 13.65 -0.46
N PRO A 433 14.23 14.39 -0.83
CA PRO A 433 15.10 14.00 -1.94
C PRO A 433 15.77 12.64 -1.78
N GLY A 434 16.23 12.30 -0.58
CA GLY A 434 16.86 11.01 -0.28
C GLY A 434 15.89 9.84 -0.39
N LEU A 435 14.64 10.03 0.06
CA LEU A 435 13.60 9.00 -0.07
C LEU A 435 13.27 8.72 -1.54
N ILE A 436 13.11 9.75 -2.38
CA ILE A 436 12.83 9.58 -3.81
C ILE A 436 14.00 8.89 -4.51
N GLU A 437 15.24 9.27 -4.20
CA GLU A 437 16.44 8.60 -4.71
C GLU A 437 16.44 7.12 -4.31
N TYR A 438 16.25 6.82 -3.02
CA TYR A 438 16.23 5.45 -2.48
C TYR A 438 15.18 4.57 -3.18
N PHE A 439 13.93 5.02 -3.24
CA PHE A 439 12.86 4.22 -3.85
C PHE A 439 13.06 4.04 -5.34
N SER A 440 13.40 5.13 -6.05
CA SER A 440 13.50 5.09 -7.51
C SER A 440 14.65 4.20 -8.01
N GLN A 441 15.63 3.85 -7.16
CA GLN A 441 16.71 2.92 -7.52
C GLN A 441 16.22 1.49 -7.80
N PHE A 442 15.19 1.01 -7.10
CA PHE A 442 14.73 -0.39 -7.23
C PHE A 442 13.29 -0.52 -7.71
N MET A 443 12.47 0.52 -7.60
CA MET A 443 11.09 0.53 -8.09
C MET A 443 10.78 1.81 -8.88
N THR A 444 9.94 1.71 -9.91
CA THR A 444 9.44 2.90 -10.60
C THR A 444 8.32 3.54 -9.77
N LEU A 445 8.50 4.80 -9.35
CA LEU A 445 7.44 5.61 -8.78
C LEU A 445 6.58 6.22 -9.90
N GLN A 446 5.26 6.29 -9.71
CA GLN A 446 4.30 6.80 -10.69
C GLN A 446 3.60 8.08 -10.20
N PRO A 447 3.08 8.92 -11.11
CA PRO A 447 2.22 10.02 -10.73
C PRO A 447 1.03 9.56 -9.88
N GLY A 448 0.82 10.23 -8.75
CA GLY A 448 -0.19 9.88 -7.75
C GLY A 448 0.28 8.94 -6.65
N ASP A 449 1.49 8.37 -6.73
CA ASP A 449 2.07 7.64 -5.61
C ASP A 449 2.40 8.59 -4.45
N LEU A 450 2.28 8.06 -3.23
CA LEU A 450 2.49 8.81 -1.99
C LEU A 450 3.71 8.31 -1.23
N ILE A 451 4.44 9.25 -0.62
CA ILE A 451 5.44 8.96 0.41
C ILE A 451 5.03 9.71 1.68
N LEU A 452 4.65 8.96 2.72
CA LEU A 452 4.39 9.47 4.07
C LEU A 452 5.70 9.42 4.85
N THR A 453 6.21 10.58 5.25
CA THR A 453 7.62 10.76 5.62
C THR A 453 7.93 10.44 7.09
N GLY A 454 6.99 9.90 7.85
CA GLY A 454 7.10 9.68 9.28
C GLY A 454 6.59 10.86 10.11
N THR A 455 6.56 10.64 11.43
CA THR A 455 6.00 11.56 12.42
C THR A 455 7.01 11.87 13.54
N PRO A 456 6.99 13.08 14.14
CA PRO A 456 7.78 13.39 15.34
C PRO A 456 7.22 12.71 16.60
N ASP A 457 7.92 12.83 17.73
CA ASP A 457 7.44 12.36 19.04
C ASP A 457 6.22 13.19 19.53
N GLY A 458 5.51 12.72 20.55
CA GLY A 458 4.30 13.36 21.10
C GLY A 458 3.00 12.68 20.66
N ILE A 459 3.01 11.35 20.55
CA ILE A 459 1.81 10.56 20.26
C ILE A 459 1.00 10.32 21.54
N VAL A 460 -0.33 10.45 21.45
CA VAL A 460 -1.24 10.15 22.57
C VAL A 460 -2.38 9.25 22.13
N ASP A 461 -3.03 8.64 23.12
CA ASP A 461 -4.17 7.77 22.88
C ASP A 461 -5.42 8.55 22.43
N CYS A 462 -6.10 8.06 21.39
CA CYS A 462 -7.23 8.71 20.72
C CYS A 462 -8.52 7.92 20.93
N LYS A 463 -9.51 8.46 21.64
CA LYS A 463 -10.77 7.78 22.00
C LYS A 463 -11.93 8.17 21.09
N PRO A 464 -12.98 7.34 20.96
CA PRO A 464 -14.21 7.74 20.29
C PRO A 464 -14.77 9.05 20.86
N GLY A 465 -15.15 9.97 19.97
CA GLY A 465 -15.57 11.33 20.32
C GLY A 465 -14.47 12.37 20.16
N ASP A 466 -13.19 11.96 20.08
CA ASP A 466 -12.09 12.89 19.89
C ASP A 466 -12.11 13.52 18.50
N THR A 467 -11.75 14.80 18.47
CA THR A 467 -11.38 15.50 17.24
C THR A 467 -9.88 15.70 17.23
N VAL A 468 -9.22 15.07 16.25
CA VAL A 468 -7.78 15.14 16.03
C VAL A 468 -7.51 16.06 14.85
N ILE A 469 -6.66 17.06 15.05
CA ILE A 469 -6.29 18.02 14.00
C ILE A 469 -4.77 17.95 13.80
N THR A 470 -4.35 17.41 12.67
CA THR A 470 -2.95 17.38 12.23
C THR A 470 -2.70 18.54 11.28
N GLU A 471 -1.70 19.37 11.56
CA GLU A 471 -1.38 20.56 10.78
C GLU A 471 0.10 20.53 10.38
N VAL A 472 0.35 20.85 9.12
CA VAL A 472 1.70 21.12 8.60
C VAL A 472 1.68 22.52 8.02
N GLU A 473 2.68 23.33 8.40
CA GLU A 473 2.82 24.72 8.00
C GLU A 473 2.69 24.88 6.47
N GLY A 474 1.88 25.86 6.03
CA GLY A 474 1.60 26.11 4.62
C GLY A 474 0.62 25.13 3.94
N LEU A 475 0.42 23.93 4.49
CA LEU A 475 -0.47 22.90 3.91
C LEU A 475 -1.89 22.95 4.45
N GLY A 476 -2.07 23.49 5.66
CA GLY A 476 -3.36 23.65 6.33
C GLY A 476 -3.61 22.58 7.40
N ALA A 477 -4.79 22.65 8.01
CA ALA A 477 -5.17 21.78 9.12
C ALA A 477 -6.08 20.64 8.63
N LEU A 478 -5.66 19.39 8.84
CA LEU A 478 -6.42 18.19 8.55
C LEU A 478 -7.19 17.75 9.80
N VAL A 479 -8.50 17.99 9.80
CA VAL A 479 -9.42 17.58 10.86
C VAL A 479 -9.87 16.14 10.60
N ASN A 480 -9.90 15.32 11.64
CA ASN A 480 -10.44 13.98 11.63
C ASN A 480 -11.14 13.66 12.95
N HIS A 481 -12.25 12.93 12.88
CA HIS A 481 -13.07 12.57 14.04
C HIS A 481 -12.94 11.08 14.36
N ILE A 482 -12.67 10.73 15.62
CA ILE A 482 -12.61 9.33 16.05
C ILE A 482 -14.01 8.86 16.39
N VAL A 483 -14.42 7.74 15.80
CA VAL A 483 -15.73 7.13 16.04
C VAL A 483 -15.59 5.70 16.56
N ALA A 484 -16.58 5.26 17.33
CA ALA A 484 -16.70 3.84 17.68
C ALA A 484 -17.07 3.02 16.42
N PRO A 485 -16.82 1.71 16.41
CA PRO A 485 -17.30 0.86 15.34
C PRO A 485 -18.83 0.95 15.26
N PRO A 486 -19.43 0.89 14.04
CA PRO A 486 -20.88 0.85 13.92
C PRO A 486 -21.42 -0.29 14.80
N CYS A 487 -22.46 0.02 15.57
CA CYS A 487 -23.15 -1.00 16.36
C CYS A 487 -23.61 -2.09 15.37
N ALA A 488 -23.33 -3.37 15.66
CA ALA A 488 -23.81 -4.47 14.84
C ALA A 488 -25.34 -4.50 14.90
N ALA A 489 -26.00 -3.69 14.07
CA ALA A 489 -27.40 -3.89 13.76
C ALA A 489 -27.47 -5.30 13.18
N GLY A 490 -28.21 -6.19 13.85
CA GLY A 490 -28.36 -7.57 13.43
C GLY A 490 -28.64 -7.62 11.93
N VAL A 491 -27.99 -8.55 11.25
CA VAL A 491 -28.18 -8.90 9.84
C VAL A 491 -29.68 -9.14 9.59
N ASN A 492 -30.43 -8.07 9.30
CA ASN A 492 -31.81 -8.04 8.84
C ASN A 492 -32.27 -6.59 8.69
N ALA A 493 -31.71 -5.89 7.71
CA ALA A 493 -32.40 -4.80 7.04
C ALA A 493 -31.93 -4.76 5.58
N ARG A 494 -32.59 -5.55 4.73
CA ARG A 494 -32.63 -5.26 3.29
C ARG A 494 -33.16 -3.84 3.16
N ASN A 495 -32.35 -2.91 2.67
CA ASN A 495 -32.87 -1.63 2.20
C ASN A 495 -33.10 -1.75 0.68
N PRO A 496 -34.34 -1.57 0.20
CA PRO A 496 -34.64 -1.56 -1.22
C PRO A 496 -34.38 -0.15 -1.80
N HIS A 497 -33.81 -0.16 -3.01
CA HIS A 497 -33.67 0.92 -3.99
C HIS A 497 -32.45 1.84 -3.89
#